data_AF-S5DQA0-F1
#
_entry.id   AF-S5DQA0-F1
#
_cell.length_a   1.000
_cell.length_b   1.000
_cell.length_c   1.000
_cell.angle_alpha   90.00
_cell.angle_beta   90.00
_cell.angle_gamma   90.00
#
_symmetry.space_group_name_H-M   'P 1'
#
loop_
_entity.id
_entity.type
_entity.pdbx_description
1 polymer ?
#
loop_
_entity_poly.entity_id
_entity_poly.type
_entity_poly.pdbx_seq_one_letter_code
_entity_poly.pdbx_strand_id
1 'polypeptide(L)'
;MKTLQLVSPLPPSVNNYLNYKVSSNGRRKFVQAYPSEETKIYKSFFTDYVKDQMNEQEWEQPEKGKLVFVKIKFFLDRKRKDPNNFLKVPFDVFTEAGVYLDDDVALPVAERAYIDSQNPRLEFEIYEASNIGVFDGPKDLEDFKDKNCALCKKKPDHCTIFKRIIDNRVVQEFNLSNKECLARR
;
A
#
# COMPACT_ATOMS: atom_id res chain seq x y z
N MET A 1 17.29 -4.20 -5.66
CA MET A 1 15.88 -3.87 -5.37
C MET A 1 15.79 -2.36 -5.45
N LYS A 2 15.01 -1.83 -6.38
CA LYS A 2 14.88 -0.38 -6.57
C LYS A 2 14.01 0.16 -5.43
N THR A 3 14.36 1.32 -4.90
CA THR A 3 13.64 1.98 -3.81
C THR A 3 13.33 3.40 -4.24
N LEU A 4 12.15 3.89 -3.89
CA LEU A 4 11.76 5.30 -4.07
C LEU A 4 11.76 5.97 -2.69
N GLN A 5 12.62 6.98 -2.53
CA GLN A 5 12.75 7.74 -1.30
C GLN A 5 12.06 9.09 -1.44
N LEU A 6 11.16 9.40 -0.51
CA LEU A 6 10.37 10.64 -0.56
C LEU A 6 10.41 11.34 0.81
N VAL A 7 10.44 12.66 0.78
CA VAL A 7 10.31 13.49 1.97
C VAL A 7 9.10 14.39 1.78
N SER A 8 8.21 14.39 2.76
CA SER A 8 6.97 15.14 2.71
C SER A 8 6.86 16.08 3.89
N PRO A 9 6.31 17.29 3.74
CA PRO A 9 5.79 18.03 4.89
C PRO A 9 4.70 17.20 5.59
N LEU A 10 4.36 17.54 6.84
CA LEU A 10 3.23 16.89 7.50
C LEU A 10 1.93 17.13 6.69
N PRO A 11 1.22 16.07 6.29
CA PRO A 11 -0.04 16.21 5.59
C PRO A 11 -1.15 16.69 6.54
N PRO A 12 -2.28 17.15 5.98
CA PRO A 12 -3.50 17.33 6.75
C PRO A 12 -3.89 16.03 7.45
N SER A 13 -4.26 16.13 8.72
CA SER A 13 -4.70 14.95 9.48
C SER A 13 -6.02 14.39 8.94
N VAL A 14 -6.28 13.10 9.12
CA VAL A 14 -7.56 12.43 8.79
C VAL A 14 -8.79 13.13 9.40
N ASN A 15 -8.64 13.90 10.46
CA ASN A 15 -9.76 14.66 11.04
C ASN A 15 -10.10 15.95 10.28
N ASN A 16 -9.14 16.51 9.53
CA ASN A 16 -9.23 17.83 8.90
C ASN A 16 -9.12 17.79 7.37
N TYR A 17 -8.87 16.61 6.78
CA TYR A 17 -8.69 16.50 5.33
C TYR A 17 -9.99 16.58 4.52
N LEU A 18 -11.15 16.38 5.17
CA LEU A 18 -12.47 16.49 4.57
C LEU A 18 -13.30 17.61 5.21
N ASN A 19 -14.01 18.32 4.35
CA ASN A 19 -15.12 19.19 4.72
C ASN A 19 -16.43 18.55 4.27
N TYR A 20 -17.53 18.99 4.88
CA TYR A 20 -18.86 18.46 4.61
C TYR A 20 -19.80 19.58 4.19
N LYS A 21 -20.58 19.35 3.13
CA LYS A 21 -21.66 20.24 2.71
C LYS A 21 -22.95 19.47 2.50
N VAL A 22 -24.09 20.10 2.75
CA VAL A 22 -25.39 19.54 2.36
C VAL A 22 -25.57 19.76 0.87
N SER A 23 -25.73 18.67 0.12
CA SER A 23 -26.04 18.68 -1.30
C SER A 23 -27.44 18.11 -1.54
N SER A 24 -28.00 18.39 -2.70
CA SER A 24 -29.33 17.91 -3.09
C SER A 24 -29.28 17.26 -4.45
N ASN A 25 -29.84 16.06 -4.56
CA ASN A 25 -30.15 15.43 -5.83
C ASN A 25 -31.68 15.30 -5.96
N GLY A 26 -32.29 16.23 -6.69
CA GLY A 26 -33.75 16.42 -6.71
C GLY A 26 -34.29 16.76 -5.31
N ARG A 27 -35.22 15.96 -4.81
CA ARG A 27 -35.82 16.14 -3.47
C ARG A 27 -35.00 15.54 -2.32
N ARG A 28 -33.99 14.71 -2.61
CA ARG A 28 -33.18 14.04 -1.57
C ARG A 28 -31.99 14.93 -1.19
N LYS A 29 -31.90 15.30 0.08
CA LYS A 29 -30.72 15.96 0.66
C LYS A 29 -29.77 14.91 1.23
N PHE A 30 -28.48 15.10 1.03
CA PHE A 30 -27.45 14.23 1.59
C PHE A 30 -26.20 15.05 1.95
N VAL A 31 -25.35 14.50 2.81
CA VAL A 31 -24.07 15.11 3.17
C VAL A 31 -23.03 14.65 2.16
N GLN A 32 -22.39 15.61 1.48
CA GLN A 32 -21.29 15.36 0.57
C GLN A 32 -19.97 15.75 1.25
N ALA A 33 -19.06 14.80 1.37
CA ALA A 33 -17.68 15.07 1.76
C ALA A 33 -16.87 15.58 0.56
N TYR A 34 -15.96 16.51 0.80
CA TYR A 34 -15.02 17.03 -0.20
C TYR A 34 -13.68 17.40 0.45
N PRO A 35 -12.55 17.34 -0.26
CA PRO A 35 -11.25 17.70 0.31
C PRO A 35 -11.22 19.14 0.83
N SER A 36 -10.59 19.33 2.00
CA SER A 36 -10.30 20.67 2.51
C SER A 36 -9.31 21.41 1.60
N GLU A 37 -9.27 22.73 1.69
CA GLU A 37 -8.38 23.53 0.83
C GLU A 37 -6.91 23.20 1.08
N GLU A 38 -6.54 23.02 2.35
CA GLU A 38 -5.21 22.54 2.76
C GLU A 38 -4.87 21.19 2.09
N THR A 39 -5.84 20.29 2.01
CA THR A 39 -5.67 18.98 1.35
C THR A 39 -5.45 19.11 -0.14
N LYS A 40 -6.17 20.00 -0.82
CA LYS A 40 -5.97 20.22 -2.27
C LYS A 40 -4.58 20.80 -2.55
N ILE A 41 -4.16 21.79 -1.76
CA ILE A 41 -2.84 22.42 -1.90
C ILE A 41 -1.75 21.37 -1.66
N TYR A 42 -1.84 20.61 -0.58
CA TYR A 42 -0.91 19.54 -0.27
C TYR A 42 -0.86 18.49 -1.39
N LYS A 43 -2.02 18.00 -1.85
CA LYS A 43 -2.08 16.97 -2.90
C LYS A 43 -1.45 17.47 -4.19
N SER A 44 -1.79 18.67 -4.65
CA SER A 44 -1.21 19.23 -5.87
C SER A 44 0.31 19.31 -5.77
N PHE A 45 0.83 19.93 -4.72
CA PHE A 45 2.27 20.07 -4.51
C PHE A 45 2.99 18.71 -4.41
N PHE A 46 2.46 17.81 -3.59
CA PHE A 46 3.14 16.56 -3.31
C PHE A 46 3.03 15.56 -4.47
N THR A 47 1.93 15.57 -5.24
CA THR A 47 1.82 14.76 -6.47
C THR A 47 2.88 15.15 -7.49
N ASP A 48 3.10 16.44 -7.71
CA ASP A 48 4.13 16.92 -8.64
C ASP A 48 5.54 16.52 -8.14
N TYR A 49 5.82 16.77 -6.85
CA TYR A 49 7.08 16.33 -6.22
C TYR A 49 7.32 14.82 -6.39
N VAL A 50 6.30 13.98 -6.15
CA VAL A 50 6.45 12.52 -6.26
C VAL A 50 6.74 12.11 -7.69
N LYS A 51 6.09 12.71 -8.68
CA LYS A 51 6.36 12.42 -10.10
C LYS A 51 7.80 12.80 -10.49
N ASP A 52 8.27 13.95 -10.04
CA ASP A 52 9.65 14.38 -10.27
C ASP A 52 10.64 13.39 -9.65
N GLN A 53 10.40 12.97 -8.40
CA GLN A 53 11.23 11.98 -7.72
C GLN A 53 11.16 10.60 -8.35
N MET A 54 10.01 10.18 -8.87
CA MET A 54 9.89 8.94 -9.63
C MET A 54 10.76 8.99 -10.89
N ASN A 55 10.77 10.11 -11.60
CA ASN A 55 11.61 10.28 -12.79
C ASN A 55 13.11 10.30 -12.43
N GLU A 56 13.50 11.06 -11.41
CA GLU A 56 14.89 11.20 -10.97
C GLU A 56 15.49 9.90 -10.43
N GLN A 57 14.69 9.15 -9.67
CA GLN A 57 15.09 7.85 -9.10
C GLN A 57 14.75 6.68 -10.04
N GLU A 58 14.25 7.00 -11.25
CA GLU A 58 13.82 6.06 -12.28
C GLU A 58 12.84 5.00 -11.76
N TRP A 59 11.98 5.34 -10.81
CA TRP A 59 10.99 4.43 -10.26
C TRP A 59 10.00 3.99 -11.35
N GLU A 60 9.84 2.67 -11.49
CA GLU A 60 8.86 2.08 -12.38
C GLU A 60 7.65 1.63 -11.57
N GLN A 61 6.45 1.95 -12.06
CA GLN A 61 5.21 1.51 -11.43
C GLN A 61 5.15 -0.03 -11.43
N PRO A 62 4.93 -0.68 -10.28
CA PRO A 62 4.86 -2.14 -10.20
C PRO A 62 3.70 -2.72 -11.01
N GLU A 63 3.82 -4.01 -11.37
CA GLU A 63 2.74 -4.74 -12.04
C GLU A 63 1.44 -4.74 -11.21
N LYS A 64 0.30 -4.83 -11.90
CA LYS A 64 -1.01 -4.85 -11.24
C LYS A 64 -1.12 -5.97 -10.21
N GLY A 65 -1.47 -5.61 -8.97
CA GLY A 65 -1.61 -6.53 -7.85
C GLY A 65 -0.30 -6.88 -7.14
N LYS A 66 0.84 -6.36 -7.62
CA LYS A 66 2.12 -6.50 -6.92
C LYS A 66 2.11 -5.63 -5.67
N LEU A 67 2.28 -6.26 -4.51
CA LEU A 67 2.33 -5.54 -3.23
C LEU A 67 3.56 -4.64 -3.16
N VAL A 68 3.43 -3.52 -2.47
CA VAL A 68 4.49 -2.52 -2.28
C VAL A 68 4.60 -2.21 -0.80
N PHE A 69 5.80 -2.30 -0.24
CA PHE A 69 6.05 -1.80 1.11
C PHE A 69 6.28 -0.30 1.08
N VAL A 70 5.63 0.40 2.01
CA VAL A 70 5.81 1.84 2.23
C VAL A 70 6.27 2.00 3.67
N LYS A 71 7.59 2.05 3.88
CA LYS A 71 8.16 2.34 5.21
C LYS A 71 8.08 3.82 5.50
N ILE A 72 7.75 4.15 6.75
CA ILE A 72 7.41 5.51 7.15
C ILE A 72 8.12 5.85 8.44
N LYS A 73 8.92 6.92 8.41
CA LYS A 73 9.40 7.61 9.60
C LYS A 73 8.60 8.89 9.80
N PHE A 74 8.03 9.03 10.98
CA PHE A 74 7.25 10.19 11.36
C PHE A 74 8.11 11.16 12.16
N PHE A 75 8.20 12.41 11.72
CA PHE A 75 8.80 13.51 12.47
C PHE A 75 7.69 14.48 12.84
N LEU A 76 7.12 14.32 14.03
CA LEU A 76 5.94 15.06 14.48
C LEU A 76 6.37 16.34 15.19
N ASP A 77 5.63 17.42 14.98
CA ASP A 77 5.84 18.72 15.64
C ASP A 77 5.70 18.68 17.17
N ARG A 78 4.88 17.76 17.71
CA ARG A 78 4.62 17.63 19.15
C ARG A 78 4.20 16.23 19.58
N LYS A 79 4.34 15.96 20.88
CA LYS A 79 3.83 14.73 21.52
C LYS A 79 2.31 14.60 21.41
N ARG A 80 1.82 13.36 21.57
CA ARG A 80 0.39 12.98 21.58
C ARG A 80 -0.36 13.25 20.27
N LYS A 81 0.34 13.28 19.14
CA LYS A 81 -0.27 13.11 17.82
C LYS A 81 -0.24 11.64 17.44
N ASP A 82 -1.30 11.17 16.81
CA ASP A 82 -1.37 9.81 16.26
C ASP A 82 -0.73 9.80 14.85
N PRO A 83 0.38 9.07 14.64
CA PRO A 83 1.02 8.92 13.33
C PRO A 83 0.06 8.47 12.22
N ASN A 84 -0.90 7.59 12.55
CA ASN A 84 -1.80 6.99 11.56
C ASN A 84 -2.72 8.03 10.90
N ASN A 85 -2.99 9.15 11.58
CA ASN A 85 -3.76 10.26 11.02
C ASN A 85 -3.08 10.93 9.82
N PHE A 86 -1.81 10.65 9.55
CA PHE A 86 -1.05 11.27 8.48
C PHE A 86 -0.86 10.34 7.27
N LEU A 87 -1.49 9.16 7.26
CA LEU A 87 -1.30 8.19 6.18
C LEU A 87 -2.22 8.41 4.98
N LYS A 88 -3.47 8.83 5.22
CA LYS A 88 -4.49 8.79 4.17
C LYS A 88 -4.17 9.68 2.97
N VAL A 89 -3.75 10.91 3.22
CA VAL A 89 -3.50 11.89 2.15
C VAL A 89 -2.26 11.53 1.32
N PRO A 90 -1.10 11.17 1.90
CA PRO A 90 0.05 10.71 1.10
C PRO A 90 -0.26 9.47 0.24
N PHE A 91 -1.01 8.50 0.76
CA PHE A 91 -1.31 7.28 0.01
C PHE A 91 -2.21 7.55 -1.19
N ASP A 92 -3.20 8.45 -1.05
CA ASP A 92 -3.96 8.94 -2.20
C ASP A 92 -3.04 9.63 -3.23
N VAL A 93 -2.08 10.46 -2.78
CA VAL A 93 -1.10 11.12 -3.66
C VAL A 93 -0.24 10.11 -4.41
N PHE A 94 0.22 9.04 -3.75
CA PHE A 94 1.01 8.00 -4.40
C PHE A 94 0.24 7.30 -5.52
N THR A 95 -1.06 7.05 -5.33
CA THR A 95 -1.94 6.55 -6.39
C THR A 95 -2.08 7.56 -7.53
N GLU A 96 -2.38 8.84 -7.20
CA GLU A 96 -2.53 9.92 -8.19
C GLU A 96 -1.23 10.19 -8.99
N ALA A 97 -0.07 9.99 -8.37
CA ALA A 97 1.24 10.14 -8.98
C ALA A 97 1.67 8.93 -9.83
N GLY A 98 1.06 7.76 -9.61
CA GLY A 98 1.39 6.53 -10.32
C GLY A 98 2.50 5.70 -9.68
N VAL A 99 2.76 5.86 -8.37
CA VAL A 99 3.73 5.02 -7.62
C VAL A 99 3.33 3.55 -7.69
N TYR A 100 2.02 3.29 -7.60
CA TYR A 100 1.33 2.01 -7.80
C TYR A 100 -0.07 2.29 -8.38
N LEU A 101 -0.78 1.26 -8.86
CA LEU A 101 -2.05 1.45 -9.58
C LEU A 101 -3.21 1.84 -8.66
N ASP A 102 -3.33 1.18 -7.51
CA ASP A 102 -4.38 1.35 -6.51
C ASP A 102 -3.75 1.24 -5.12
N ASP A 103 -4.34 1.87 -4.09
CA ASP A 103 -3.77 1.88 -2.73
C ASP A 103 -3.97 0.55 -1.96
N ASP A 104 -4.70 -0.41 -2.54
CA ASP A 104 -4.94 -1.74 -1.97
C ASP A 104 -3.68 -2.62 -1.92
N VAL A 105 -2.70 -2.35 -2.78
CA VAL A 105 -1.42 -3.05 -2.81
C VAL A 105 -0.37 -2.43 -1.87
N ALA A 106 -0.64 -1.26 -1.30
CA ALA A 106 0.32 -0.54 -0.46
C ALA A 106 0.28 -1.06 0.99
N LEU A 107 1.43 -1.50 1.49
CA LEU A 107 1.62 -2.05 2.83
C LEU A 107 2.37 -1.04 3.71
N PRO A 108 1.66 -0.21 4.50
CA PRO A 108 2.31 0.76 5.38
C PRO A 108 3.10 0.05 6.49
N VAL A 109 4.34 0.47 6.69
CA VAL A 109 5.19 0.03 7.80
C VAL A 109 5.64 1.25 8.59
N ALA A 110 5.02 1.47 9.75
CA ALA A 110 5.45 2.51 10.68
C ALA A 110 6.77 2.09 11.32
N GLU A 111 7.88 2.64 10.84
CA GLU A 111 9.21 2.25 11.32
C GLU A 111 9.55 2.95 12.64
N ARG A 112 9.32 4.27 12.70
CA ARG A 112 9.63 5.07 13.88
C ARG A 112 8.88 6.38 13.92
N ALA A 113 8.65 6.87 15.14
CA ALA A 113 8.17 8.22 15.38
C ALA A 113 9.20 9.02 16.21
N TYR A 114 9.45 10.24 15.76
CA TYR A 114 10.28 11.26 16.40
C TYR A 114 9.42 12.50 16.68
N ILE A 115 9.86 13.30 17.65
CA ILE A 115 9.31 14.64 17.88
C ILE A 115 10.36 15.65 17.41
N ASP A 116 10.04 16.38 16.34
CA ASP A 116 10.86 17.40 15.71
C ASP A 116 9.99 18.63 15.45
N SER A 117 9.97 19.54 16.42
CA SER A 117 9.15 20.77 16.34
C SER A 117 9.72 21.80 15.36
N GLN A 118 10.98 21.64 14.95
CA GLN A 118 11.65 22.58 14.04
C GLN A 118 11.44 22.18 12.57
N ASN A 119 11.43 20.88 12.29
CA ASN A 119 11.27 20.36 10.93
C ASN A 119 10.34 19.14 10.85
N PRO A 120 9.03 19.33 11.11
CA PRO A 120 8.07 18.24 11.08
C PRO A 120 7.80 17.75 9.66
N ARG A 121 7.91 16.44 9.44
CA ARG A 121 7.87 15.81 8.11
C ARG A 121 7.56 14.31 8.19
N LEU A 122 7.29 13.72 7.05
CA LEU A 122 7.29 12.27 6.86
C LEU A 122 8.42 11.91 5.91
N GLU A 123 9.13 10.83 6.21
CA GLU A 123 10.10 10.23 5.29
C GLU A 123 9.58 8.85 4.89
N PHE A 124 9.53 8.61 3.58
CA PHE A 124 9.04 7.37 3.00
C PHE A 124 10.18 6.64 2.28
N GLU A 125 10.24 5.32 2.47
CA GLU A 125 11.01 4.40 1.64
C GLU A 125 10.04 3.39 1.04
N ILE A 126 9.89 3.41 -0.28
CA ILE A 126 8.92 2.62 -1.03
C ILE A 126 9.65 1.59 -1.87
N TYR A 127 9.21 0.33 -1.83
CA TYR A 127 9.80 -0.75 -2.64
C TYR A 127 8.80 -1.90 -2.86
N GLU A 128 8.91 -2.57 -4.00
CA GLU A 128 8.09 -3.74 -4.32
C GLU A 128 8.27 -4.85 -3.29
N ALA A 129 7.22 -5.54 -2.89
CA ALA A 129 7.37 -6.67 -1.99
C ALA A 129 7.91 -7.90 -2.74
N SER A 130 8.80 -8.68 -2.12
CA SER A 130 9.35 -9.90 -2.74
C SER A 130 8.34 -11.04 -2.79
N ASN A 131 7.29 -10.99 -1.97
CA ASN A 131 6.31 -12.05 -1.83
C ASN A 131 5.49 -12.26 -3.12
N ILE A 132 5.00 -13.48 -3.29
CA ILE A 132 4.14 -13.88 -4.40
C ILE A 132 2.96 -14.62 -3.80
N GLY A 133 1.79 -13.97 -3.76
CA GLY A 133 0.67 -14.46 -2.99
C GLY A 133 1.06 -14.70 -1.53
N VAL A 134 0.62 -15.83 -1.00
CA VAL A 134 0.93 -16.26 0.38
C VAL A 134 2.38 -16.70 0.62
N PHE A 135 3.26 -16.66 -0.39
CA PHE A 135 4.65 -17.13 -0.32
C PHE A 135 5.63 -15.96 -0.15
N ASP A 136 6.66 -16.14 0.66
CA ASP A 136 7.57 -15.04 1.05
C ASP A 136 8.48 -14.57 -0.11
N GLY A 137 8.60 -15.40 -1.15
CA GLY A 137 9.29 -15.05 -2.39
C GLY A 137 9.28 -16.18 -3.43
N PRO A 138 9.99 -15.97 -4.56
CA PRO A 138 10.01 -16.93 -5.67
C PRO A 138 10.45 -18.33 -5.27
N LYS A 139 11.47 -18.43 -4.41
CA LYS A 139 12.01 -19.71 -3.93
C LYS A 139 11.00 -20.50 -3.10
N ASP A 140 10.28 -19.83 -2.20
CA ASP A 140 9.25 -20.46 -1.37
C ASP A 140 8.09 -21.00 -2.22
N LEU A 141 7.70 -20.27 -3.25
CA LEU A 141 6.73 -20.71 -4.23
C LEU A 141 7.22 -21.92 -5.06
N GLU A 142 8.49 -21.93 -5.46
CA GLU A 142 9.10 -23.03 -6.21
C GLU A 142 9.18 -24.30 -5.35
N ASP A 143 9.69 -24.18 -4.12
CA ASP A 143 9.73 -25.27 -3.14
C ASP A 143 8.32 -25.84 -2.89
N PHE A 144 7.30 -24.98 -2.81
CA PHE A 144 5.90 -25.42 -2.71
C PHE A 144 5.46 -26.24 -3.92
N LYS A 145 5.74 -25.74 -5.14
CA LYS A 145 5.35 -26.42 -6.39
C LYS A 145 5.99 -27.80 -6.48
N ASP A 146 7.25 -27.93 -6.11
CA ASP A 146 7.99 -29.20 -6.20
C ASP A 146 7.47 -30.22 -5.17
N LYS A 147 7.27 -29.78 -3.91
CA LYS A 147 6.83 -30.67 -2.83
C LYS A 147 5.35 -31.04 -2.91
N ASN A 148 4.51 -30.16 -3.45
CA ASN A 148 3.06 -30.33 -3.45
C ASN A 148 2.49 -30.54 -4.85
N CYS A 149 2.75 -29.60 -5.78
CA CYS A 149 2.06 -29.57 -7.07
C CYS A 149 2.58 -30.59 -8.08
N ALA A 150 3.91 -30.80 -8.17
CA ALA A 150 4.53 -31.80 -9.07
C ALA A 150 4.03 -33.22 -8.81
N LEU A 151 3.47 -33.38 -7.62
CA LEU A 151 3.20 -34.61 -6.92
C LEU A 151 1.66 -34.78 -6.76
N CYS A 152 0.88 -33.86 -7.35
CA CYS A 152 -0.58 -33.79 -7.37
C CYS A 152 -1.12 -34.12 -8.77
N LYS A 153 -2.29 -34.75 -8.88
CA LYS A 153 -2.90 -35.07 -10.19
C LYS A 153 -3.31 -33.82 -10.98
N LYS A 154 -3.58 -32.70 -10.32
CA LYS A 154 -4.09 -31.49 -10.93
C LYS A 154 -2.97 -30.50 -11.24
N LYS A 155 -2.86 -30.09 -12.51
CA LYS A 155 -1.89 -29.06 -12.94
C LYS A 155 -2.17 -27.70 -12.27
N PRO A 156 -1.14 -26.92 -11.90
CA PRO A 156 -1.28 -25.62 -11.25
C PRO A 156 -2.25 -24.66 -11.98
N ASP A 157 -2.16 -24.58 -13.30
CA ASP A 157 -2.96 -23.66 -14.13
C ASP A 157 -4.48 -23.91 -14.08
N HIS A 158 -4.89 -25.11 -13.67
CA HIS A 158 -6.30 -25.45 -13.50
C HIS A 158 -6.68 -25.60 -12.02
N CYS A 159 -5.71 -25.56 -11.10
CA CYS A 159 -5.93 -25.72 -9.68
C CYS A 159 -6.49 -24.43 -9.06
N THR A 160 -7.76 -24.47 -8.63
CA THR A 160 -8.44 -23.34 -8.01
C THR A 160 -7.80 -22.96 -6.67
N ILE A 161 -7.32 -23.94 -5.90
CA ILE A 161 -6.58 -23.72 -4.65
C ILE A 161 -5.30 -22.92 -4.96
N PHE A 162 -4.51 -23.37 -5.94
CA PHE A 162 -3.28 -22.71 -6.35
C PHE A 162 -3.52 -21.26 -6.81
N LYS A 163 -4.53 -21.03 -7.66
CA LYS A 163 -4.90 -19.67 -8.09
C LYS A 163 -5.26 -18.76 -6.91
N ARG A 164 -6.00 -19.28 -5.93
CA ARG A 164 -6.42 -18.50 -4.75
C ARG A 164 -5.24 -18.14 -3.84
N ILE A 165 -4.30 -19.07 -3.61
CA ILE A 165 -3.14 -18.78 -2.75
C ILE A 165 -2.14 -17.84 -3.43
N ILE A 166 -2.05 -17.85 -4.76
CA ILE A 166 -1.29 -16.84 -5.53
C ILE A 166 -1.96 -15.46 -5.44
N ASP A 167 -3.28 -15.41 -5.34
CA ASP A 167 -4.09 -14.20 -5.11
C ASP A 167 -4.14 -13.78 -3.61
N ASN A 168 -3.11 -14.11 -2.82
CA ASN A 168 -3.01 -13.83 -1.38
C ASN A 168 -4.15 -14.39 -0.50
N ARG A 169 -4.95 -15.35 -0.98
CA ARG A 169 -6.07 -15.89 -0.19
C ARG A 169 -5.62 -17.05 0.68
N VAL A 170 -5.93 -16.93 1.98
CA VAL A 170 -5.88 -18.06 2.90
C VAL A 170 -7.09 -18.97 2.62
N VAL A 171 -6.85 -20.25 2.40
CA VAL A 171 -7.87 -21.27 2.09
C VAL A 171 -7.69 -22.47 3.01
N GLN A 172 -8.78 -23.17 3.32
CA GLN A 172 -8.75 -24.29 4.28
C GLN A 172 -7.89 -25.46 3.82
N GLU A 173 -7.75 -25.62 2.51
CA GLU A 173 -6.95 -26.66 1.87
C GLU A 173 -5.45 -26.34 1.81
N PHE A 174 -5.02 -25.22 2.39
CA PHE A 174 -3.62 -24.78 2.42
C PHE A 174 -3.21 -24.41 3.85
N ASN A 175 -2.13 -25.02 4.33
CA ASN A 175 -1.54 -24.66 5.61
C ASN A 175 -0.46 -23.59 5.40
N LEU A 176 -0.72 -22.39 5.92
CA LEU A 176 0.14 -21.22 5.74
C LEU A 176 1.48 -21.33 6.50
N SER A 177 1.52 -22.05 7.61
CA SER A 177 2.70 -22.11 8.48
C SER A 177 3.78 -23.04 7.92
N ASN A 178 3.38 -24.18 7.36
CA ASN A 178 4.31 -25.14 6.76
C ASN A 178 4.31 -25.09 5.23
N LYS A 179 3.47 -24.25 4.62
CA LYS A 179 3.29 -24.11 3.17
C LYS A 179 2.97 -25.47 2.53
N GLU A 180 1.95 -26.16 3.02
CA GLU A 180 1.51 -27.46 2.48
C GLU A 180 0.10 -27.42 1.92
N CYS A 181 -0.13 -28.18 0.86
CA CYS A 181 -1.46 -28.39 0.28
C CYS A 181 -2.11 -29.63 0.89
N LEU A 182 -3.19 -29.44 1.64
CA LEU A 182 -3.92 -30.50 2.35
C LEU A 182 -4.88 -31.28 1.44
N ALA A 183 -5.25 -30.72 0.28
CA ALA A 183 -6.16 -31.34 -0.68
C ALA A 183 -5.42 -32.00 -1.86
N ARG A 184 -4.14 -32.30 -1.70
CA ARG A 184 -3.35 -33.02 -2.71
C ARG A 184 -3.99 -34.39 -2.97
N ARG A 185 -4.42 -34.64 -4.21
CA ARG A 185 -5.07 -35.89 -4.65
C ARG A 185 -4.38 -36.47 -5.87
#